data_AF-A0A7Y3MY85-F1
#
_entry.id   AF-A0A7Y3MY85-F1
#
_cell.length_a   1.000
_cell.length_b   1.000
_cell.length_c   1.000
_cell.angle_alpha   90.00
_cell.angle_beta   90.00
_cell.angle_gamma   90.00
#
_symmetry.space_group_name_H-M   'P 1'
#
loop_
_entity.id
_entity.type
_entity.pdbx_description
1 polymer ?
#
loop_
_entity_poly.entity_id
_entity_poly.type
_entity_poly.pdbx_seq_one_letter_code
_entity_poly.pdbx_strand_id
1 'polypeptide(L)' 'HHAAARGDNEMILYLVERGADVTAVARSGQTTVDMANGPVQRIEPFPETIALLESLGAKNSHRCVSC' A
#
# COMPACT_ATOMS: atom_id res chain seq x y z
N HIS A 1 -6.43 -0.24 0.93
CA HIS A 1 -5.60 0.20 2.08
C HIS A 1 -5.29 -0.91 3.08
N HIS A 2 -6.27 -1.61 3.66
CA HIS A 2 -6.01 -2.62 4.71
C HIS A 2 -5.14 -3.81 4.28
N ALA A 3 -5.30 -4.32 3.04
CA ALA A 3 -4.45 -5.39 2.53
C ALA A 3 -2.96 -4.96 2.44
N ALA A 4 -2.71 -3.73 1.97
CA ALA A 4 -1.37 -3.14 1.91
C ALA A 4 -0.75 -2.93 3.32
N ALA A 5 -1.55 -2.53 4.30
CA ALA A 5 -1.12 -2.37 5.70
C ALA A 5 -0.67 -3.68 6.38
N ARG A 6 -0.95 -4.83 5.76
CA ARG A 6 -0.61 -6.17 6.24
C ARG A 6 0.44 -6.87 5.39
N GLY A 7 0.91 -6.24 4.31
CA GLY A 7 1.78 -6.89 3.32
C GLY A 7 1.11 -8.03 2.54
N ASP A 8 -0.22 -8.04 2.45
CA ASP A 8 -0.99 -9.16 1.88
C ASP A 8 -1.13 -9.03 0.35
N ASN A 9 -0.10 -9.50 -0.36
CA ASN A 9 0.00 -9.39 -1.81
C ASN A 9 -1.08 -10.18 -2.55
N GLU A 10 -1.41 -11.39 -2.09
CA GLU A 10 -2.46 -12.21 -2.71
C GLU A 10 -3.82 -11.53 -2.61
N MET A 11 -4.15 -10.96 -1.44
CA MET A 11 -5.39 -10.21 -1.27
C MET A 11 -5.41 -8.93 -2.12
N ILE A 12 -4.28 -8.24 -2.28
CA ILE A 12 -4.18 -7.09 -3.18
C ILE A 12 -4.50 -7.50 -4.62
N LEU A 13 -3.86 -8.55 -5.13
CA LEU A 13 -4.09 -9.05 -6.49
C LEU A 13 -5.55 -9.44 -6.70
N TYR A 14 -6.12 -10.20 -5.76
CA TYR A 14 -7.52 -10.60 -5.82
C TYR A 14 -8.48 -9.41 -5.84
N LEU A 15 -8.22 -8.37 -5.02
CA LEU A 15 -9.04 -7.16 -5.03
C LEU A 15 -8.91 -6.38 -6.34
N VAL A 16 -7.69 -6.30 -6.90
CA VAL A 16 -7.41 -5.66 -8.18
C VAL A 16 -8.13 -6.36 -9.33
N GLU A 17 -8.11 -7.69 -9.35
CA GLU A 17 -8.89 -8.49 -10.32
C GLU A 17 -10.39 -8.21 -10.24
N ARG A 18 -10.90 -7.85 -9.06
CA ARG A 18 -12.29 -7.42 -8.86
C ARG A 18 -12.55 -5.93 -9.11
N GLY A 19 -11.56 -5.21 -9.65
CA GLY A 19 -11.67 -3.79 -10.00
C GLY A 19 -11.36 -2.83 -8.86
N ALA A 20 -10.64 -3.26 -7.82
CA ALA A 20 -10.16 -2.34 -6.79
C ALA A 20 -9.15 -1.35 -7.35
N ASP A 21 -9.34 -0.07 -7.01
CA ASP A 21 -8.42 1.00 -7.40
C ASP A 21 -7.25 1.10 -6.42
N VAL A 22 -6.04 0.76 -6.90
CA VAL A 22 -4.79 0.87 -6.13
C VAL A 22 -4.30 2.31 -5.97
N THR A 23 -4.79 3.24 -6.78
CA THR A 23 -4.42 4.67 -6.75
C THR A 23 -5.24 5.47 -5.75
N ALA A 24 -6.24 4.84 -5.12
CA ALA A 24 -7.13 5.48 -4.16
C ALA A 24 -6.37 6.07 -2.96
N VAL A 25 -6.73 7.30 -2.60
CA VAL A 25 -6.20 8.02 -1.44
C VAL A 25 -7.24 7.97 -0.31
N ALA A 26 -6.81 7.55 0.87
CA ALA A 26 -7.67 7.52 2.05
C ALA A 26 -8.04 8.94 2.49
N ARG A 27 -9.10 9.08 3.31
CA ARG A 27 -9.49 10.37 3.91
C ARG A 27 -8.37 11.02 4.74
N SER A 28 -7.43 10.23 5.24
CA SER A 28 -6.22 10.67 5.95
C SER A 28 -5.12 11.21 5.01
N GLY A 29 -5.32 11.16 3.69
CA GLY A 29 -4.32 11.55 2.69
C GLY A 29 -3.26 10.49 2.41
N GLN A 30 -3.44 9.25 2.86
CA GLN A 30 -2.51 8.14 2.63
C GLN A 30 -2.88 7.34 1.37
N THR A 31 -1.90 7.03 0.53
CA THR A 31 -2.05 6.10 -0.58
C THR A 31 -1.98 4.65 -0.11
N THR A 32 -2.30 3.69 -0.97
CA THR A 32 -2.09 2.27 -0.68
C THR A 32 -0.62 1.95 -0.42
N VAL A 33 0.31 2.60 -1.14
CA VAL A 33 1.76 2.44 -0.95
C VAL A 33 2.20 2.99 0.41
N ASP A 34 1.65 4.12 0.84
CA ASP A 34 1.94 4.68 2.17
C ASP A 34 1.51 3.71 3.29
N MET A 35 0.46 2.91 3.05
CA MET A 35 0.06 1.86 3.99
C MET A 35 1.00 0.66 3.99
N ALA A 36 1.71 0.38 2.88
CA ALA A 36 2.75 -0.65 2.84
C ALA A 36 4.08 -0.14 3.42
N ASN A 37 4.32 1.18 3.45
CA ASN A 37 5.48 1.85 4.05
C ASN A 37 5.44 1.97 5.59
N GLY A 38 4.60 1.21 6.30
CA GLY A 38 4.48 1.32 7.76
C GLY A 38 3.75 2.60 8.21
N PRO A 39 2.41 2.67 8.10
CA PRO A 39 1.63 3.89 8.35
C PRO A 39 1.54 4.28 9.84
N VAL A 40 1.99 3.40 10.74
CA VAL A 40 2.01 3.58 12.20
C VAL A 40 3.31 3.02 12.77
N GLN A 41 3.79 3.60 13.88
CA GLN A 41 5.03 3.18 14.53
C GLN A 41 5.04 1.66 14.82
N ARG A 42 6.21 1.04 14.64
CA ARG A 42 6.50 -0.39 14.93
C ARG A 42 5.99 -1.41 13.90
N ILE A 43 5.54 -0.97 12.73
CA ILE A 43 5.34 -1.85 11.57
C ILE A 43 6.51 -1.62 10.62
N GLU A 44 7.24 -2.69 10.28
CA GLU A 44 8.27 -2.61 9.24
C GLU A 44 7.63 -2.43 7.86
N PRO A 45 8.23 -1.64 6.96
CA PRO A 45 7.76 -1.55 5.57
C PRO A 45 7.70 -2.92 4.91
N PHE A 46 6.82 -3.07 3.92
CA PHE A 46 6.69 -4.27 3.09
C PHE A 46 7.24 -4.02 1.67
N PRO A 47 8.54 -4.22 1.39
CA PRO A 47 9.16 -3.86 0.11
C PRO A 47 8.50 -4.51 -1.11
N GLU A 48 8.12 -5.78 -0.99
CA GLU A 48 7.45 -6.51 -2.08
C GLU A 48 6.07 -5.92 -2.38
N THR A 49 5.32 -5.55 -1.35
CA THR A 49 4.01 -4.92 -1.49
C THR A 49 4.11 -3.52 -2.06
N ILE A 50 5.13 -2.76 -1.68
CA ILE A 50 5.43 -1.44 -2.25
C ILE A 50 5.70 -1.58 -3.75
N ALA A 51 6.62 -2.47 -4.14
CA ALA A 51 6.97 -2.71 -5.53
C ALA A 51 5.77 -3.20 -6.35
N LEU A 52 4.94 -4.09 -5.78
CA LEU A 52 3.70 -4.55 -6.41
C LEU A 52 2.76 -3.37 -6.67
N LEU A 53 2.46 -2.56 -5.66
CA LEU A 53 1.54 -1.42 -5.79
C LEU A 53 2.09 -0.36 -6.76
N GLU A 54 3.40 -0.09 -6.74
CA GLU A 54 4.06 0.80 -7.70
C GLU A 54 3.94 0.26 -9.14
N SER A 55 4.13 -1.05 -9.35
CA SER A 55 3.96 -1.70 -10.66
C SER A 55 2.52 -1.63 -11.19
N LEU A 56 1.55 -1.61 -10.27
CA LEU A 56 0.12 -1.48 -10.57
C LEU A 56 -0.31 -0.01 -10.77
N GLY A 57 0.64 0.94 -10.65
CA GLY A 57 0.41 2.37 -10.91
C GLY A 57 0.04 3.19 -9.68
N ALA A 58 0.08 2.61 -8.47
CA ALA A 58 -0.11 3.37 -7.25
C ALA A 58 1.09 4.30 -7.00
N LYS A 59 0.80 5.55 -6.62
CA LYS A 59 1.85 6.53 -6.33
C LYS A 59 2.36 6.37 -4.90
N ASN A 60 3.67 6.24 -4.78
CA ASN A 60 4.37 6.36 -3.51
C ASN A 60 4.55 7.85 -3.19
N SER A 61 4.00 8.31 -2.06
CA SER A 61 4.21 9.70 -1.64
C SER A 61 5.53 9.89 -0.89
N HIS A 62 6.31 8.81 -0.73
CA HIS A 62 7.56 8.72 0.04
C HIS A 62 7.40 9.20 1.50
N ARG A 63 6.17 9.17 2.04
CA ARG A 63 5.86 9.50 3.44
C ARG A 63 6.04 8.29 4.34
N CYS A 64 7.21 7.67 4.27
CA CYS A 64 7.54 6.59 5.19
C CYS A 64 7.71 7.14 6.60
N VAL A 65 7.08 6.51 7.59
CA VAL A 65 7.16 6.93 9.01
C VAL A 65 8.24 6.15 9.76
N SER A 66 8.64 5.00 9.24
CA SER A 66 9.58 4.06 9.87
C SER A 66 10.79 3.68 8.98
N CYS A 67 10.98 4.40 7.88
CA CYS A 67 12.23 4.48 7.14
C CYS A 67 13.05 5.64 7.74
#